data_AF-A0AAJ3REJ7-F1
#
_entry.id   AF-A0AAJ3REJ7-F1
#
_cell.length_a   1.000
_cell.length_b   1.000
_cell.length_c   1.000
_cell.angle_alpha   90.00
_cell.angle_beta   90.00
_cell.angle_gamma   90.00
#
_symmetry.space_group_name_H-M   'P 1'
#
loop_
_entity.id
_entity.type
_entity.pdbx_description
1 polymer ?
#
loop_
_entity_poly.entity_id
_entity_poly.type
_entity_poly.pdbx_seq_one_letter_code
_entity_poly.pdbx_strand_id
1 'polypeptide(L)'
;MNKPAPRKGARPSKLDDPRLKALAEKVAVAKEKDNQEALKKLRSQLKKEPTICGAIKGDGRLCLRKPHIKEDGSTNGKCPFHGGKSTGQKTEEGRKKAMANLNPRANLIHGAYSKEFKEMLSQGETDLYNGLMDYYIENYEVDPFNLVLVDRFAINTVKSMRMDSKDFLRDSKAYNDTEVKLIRFAESLGLNQKFKQSKEHKDNASKVDLNALFDMGNEQ
;
A
#
# COMPACT_ATOMS: atom_id res chain seq x y z
N MET A 1 46.24 3.52 -27.69
CA MET A 1 44.93 2.97 -28.10
C MET A 1 44.16 4.05 -28.84
N ASN A 2 44.12 3.98 -30.17
CA ASN A 2 43.48 4.98 -31.02
C ASN A 2 41.95 4.83 -30.96
N LYS A 3 41.23 5.90 -30.56
CA LYS A 3 39.78 5.95 -30.69
C LYS A 3 39.43 5.93 -32.19
N PRO A 4 38.55 5.02 -32.66
CA PRO A 4 38.15 5.02 -34.06
C PRO A 4 37.43 6.32 -34.40
N ALA A 5 37.80 6.94 -35.52
CA ALA A 5 37.18 8.15 -36.02
C ALA A 5 35.66 7.96 -36.22
N PRO A 6 34.83 8.98 -35.92
CA PRO A 6 33.39 8.88 -36.10
C PRO A 6 33.04 8.69 -37.58
N ARG A 7 32.21 7.67 -37.88
CA ARG A 7 31.72 7.41 -39.24
C ARG A 7 31.01 8.67 -39.77
N LYS A 8 31.52 9.25 -40.86
CA LYS A 8 30.88 10.37 -41.58
C LYS A 8 29.45 9.94 -41.94
N GLY A 9 28.45 10.60 -41.35
CA GLY A 9 27.03 10.29 -41.53
C GLY A 9 26.29 9.78 -40.28
N ALA A 10 26.94 9.68 -39.11
CA ALA A 10 26.22 9.38 -37.87
C ALA A 10 25.26 10.55 -37.52
N ARG A 11 23.95 10.29 -37.56
CA ARG A 11 22.92 11.22 -37.07
C ARG A 11 23.30 11.60 -35.61
N PRO A 12 23.37 12.90 -35.26
CA PRO A 12 23.77 13.31 -33.92
C PRO A 12 22.95 12.57 -32.89
N SER A 13 23.64 11.97 -31.93
CA SER A 13 23.00 11.21 -30.89
C SER A 13 22.23 12.22 -30.05
N LYS A 14 20.99 11.91 -29.65
CA LYS A 14 20.27 12.78 -28.72
C LYS A 14 20.97 12.93 -27.35
N LEU A 15 22.01 12.13 -27.10
CA LEU A 15 22.87 12.23 -25.93
C LEU A 15 23.92 13.35 -26.07
N ASP A 16 24.02 13.98 -27.24
CA ASP A 16 24.95 15.09 -27.52
C ASP A 16 24.42 16.40 -26.90
N ASP A 17 23.14 16.43 -26.46
CA ASP A 17 22.58 17.52 -25.67
C ASP A 17 23.15 17.48 -24.23
N PRO A 18 23.87 18.52 -23.78
CA PRO A 18 24.52 18.55 -22.47
C PRO A 18 23.53 18.35 -21.31
N ARG A 19 22.25 18.73 -21.49
CA ARG A 19 21.21 18.55 -20.45
C ARG A 19 20.84 17.08 -20.26
N LEU A 20 20.68 16.35 -21.37
CA LEU A 20 20.33 14.93 -21.36
C LEU A 20 21.47 14.05 -20.88
N LYS A 21 22.71 14.45 -21.19
CA LYS A 21 23.92 13.79 -20.69
C LYS A 21 24.05 13.91 -19.17
N ALA A 22 23.85 15.11 -18.63
CA ALA A 22 23.87 15.33 -17.18
C ALA A 22 22.77 14.53 -16.45
N LEU A 23 21.58 14.39 -17.05
CA LEU A 23 20.50 13.56 -16.50
C LEU A 23 20.83 12.05 -16.56
N ALA A 24 21.49 11.59 -17.62
CA ALA A 24 21.92 10.20 -17.74
C ALA A 24 22.99 9.84 -16.70
N GLU A 25 23.95 10.73 -16.47
CA GLU A 25 25.00 10.57 -15.44
C GLU A 25 24.39 10.52 -14.03
N LYS A 26 23.45 11.42 -13.71
CA LYS A 26 22.74 11.39 -12.42
C LYS A 26 21.98 10.09 -12.19
N VAL A 27 21.36 9.54 -13.25
CA VAL A 27 20.65 8.26 -13.17
C VAL A 27 21.62 7.08 -12.97
N ALA A 28 22.76 7.08 -13.64
CA ALA A 28 23.80 6.06 -13.45
C ALA A 28 24.30 6.06 -12.00
N VAL A 29 24.67 7.23 -11.47
CA VAL A 29 25.14 7.40 -10.08
C VAL A 29 24.06 6.99 -9.07
N ALA A 30 22.80 7.37 -9.29
CA ALA A 30 21.70 7.00 -8.40
C ALA A 30 21.42 5.49 -8.40
N LYS A 31 21.65 4.81 -9.53
CA LYS A 31 21.50 3.35 -9.64
C LYS A 31 22.67 2.60 -9.02
N GLU A 32 23.90 3.10 -9.19
CA GLU A 32 25.09 2.52 -8.54
C GLU A 32 25.04 2.61 -7.02
N LYS A 33 24.47 3.68 -6.48
CA LYS A 33 24.30 3.89 -5.03
C LYS A 33 23.02 3.27 -4.46
N ASP A 34 22.25 2.54 -5.26
CA ASP A 34 20.91 2.00 -4.94
C ASP A 34 19.98 2.98 -4.19
N ASN A 35 20.08 4.27 -4.53
CA ASN A 35 19.34 5.32 -3.83
C ASN A 35 17.95 5.49 -4.44
N GLN A 36 16.97 4.82 -3.84
CA GLN A 36 15.58 4.82 -4.34
C GLN A 36 14.92 6.20 -4.33
N GLU A 37 15.25 7.08 -3.38
CA GLU A 37 14.68 8.43 -3.32
C GLU A 37 15.20 9.34 -4.43
N ALA A 38 16.52 9.27 -4.71
CA ALA A 38 17.13 9.99 -5.82
C ALA A 38 16.53 9.53 -7.16
N LEU A 39 16.30 8.22 -7.33
CA LEU A 39 15.65 7.66 -8.52
C LEU A 39 14.19 8.15 -8.67
N LYS A 40 13.42 8.30 -7.59
CA LYS A 40 12.06 8.85 -7.63
C LYS A 40 12.06 10.32 -8.08
N LYS A 41 12.97 11.15 -7.55
CA LYS A 41 13.13 12.56 -7.94
C LYS A 41 13.54 12.68 -9.41
N LEU A 42 14.51 11.88 -9.86
CA LEU A 42 14.97 11.84 -11.25
C LEU A 42 13.88 11.37 -12.22
N ARG A 43 13.09 10.35 -11.86
CA ARG A 43 11.93 9.90 -12.68
C ARG A 43 10.91 11.03 -12.88
N SER A 44 10.70 11.86 -11.86
CA SER A 44 9.78 13.01 -11.95
C SER A 44 10.31 14.10 -12.87
N GLN A 45 11.62 14.37 -12.82
CA GLN A 45 12.29 15.33 -13.74
C GLN A 45 12.25 14.82 -15.19
N LEU A 46 12.57 13.55 -15.42
CA LEU A 46 12.58 12.92 -16.74
C LEU A 46 11.19 12.83 -17.39
N LYS A 47 10.11 12.86 -16.61
CA LYS A 47 8.73 12.88 -17.12
C LYS A 47 8.35 14.26 -17.67
N LYS A 48 8.97 15.33 -17.19
CA LYS A 48 8.71 16.72 -17.64
C LYS A 48 9.39 17.05 -18.97
N GLU A 49 10.40 16.28 -19.36
CA GLU A 49 11.12 16.46 -20.62
C GLU A 49 10.30 15.92 -21.81
N PRO A 50 9.76 16.77 -22.71
CA PRO A 50 8.88 16.33 -23.80
C PRO A 50 9.65 15.69 -24.97
N THR A 51 10.98 15.81 -24.99
CA THR A 51 11.84 15.42 -26.12
C THR A 51 12.22 13.93 -26.10
N ILE A 52 12.12 13.29 -24.94
CA ILE A 52 12.56 11.92 -24.69
C ILE A 52 11.54 11.13 -23.87
N CYS A 53 11.56 9.80 -24.00
CA CYS A 53 10.74 8.89 -23.22
C CYS A 53 11.09 8.90 -21.71
N GLY A 54 12.35 9.21 -21.36
CA GLY A 54 12.77 9.30 -19.96
C GLY A 54 12.58 8.03 -19.13
N ALA A 55 12.38 6.86 -19.76
CA ALA A 55 12.30 5.57 -19.07
C ALA A 55 13.71 5.03 -18.81
N ILE A 56 13.96 4.52 -17.61
CA ILE A 56 15.21 3.83 -17.27
C ILE A 56 15.05 2.38 -17.68
N LYS A 57 15.89 1.90 -18.60
CA LYS A 57 15.90 0.52 -19.08
C LYS A 57 16.49 -0.42 -18.01
N GLY A 58 16.29 -1.74 -18.18
CA GLY A 58 16.86 -2.75 -17.29
C GLY A 58 18.39 -2.64 -17.15
N ASP A 59 19.07 -2.26 -18.22
CA ASP A 59 20.51 -1.97 -18.27
C ASP A 59 20.94 -0.67 -17.56
N GLY A 60 19.99 0.09 -17.00
CA GLY A 60 20.25 1.36 -16.29
C GLY A 60 20.38 2.58 -17.19
N ARG A 61 20.30 2.43 -18.52
CA ARG A 61 20.40 3.55 -19.45
C ARG A 61 19.05 4.24 -19.65
N LEU A 62 19.09 5.53 -19.96
CA LEU A 62 17.90 6.30 -20.31
C LEU A 62 17.39 5.99 -21.72
N CYS A 63 16.06 5.93 -21.86
CA CYS A 63 15.42 5.82 -23.15
C CYS A 63 15.29 7.20 -23.83
N LEU A 64 16.07 7.39 -24.89
CA LEU A 64 16.09 8.63 -25.70
C LEU A 64 15.07 8.64 -26.85
N ARG A 65 14.26 7.59 -26.99
CA ARG A 65 13.21 7.53 -28.02
C ARG A 65 12.22 8.67 -27.80
N LYS A 66 11.65 9.21 -28.89
CA LYS A 66 10.60 10.23 -28.80
C LYS A 66 9.38 9.65 -28.05
N PRO A 67 8.70 10.43 -27.20
CA PRO A 67 7.40 10.06 -26.66
C PRO A 67 6.40 9.78 -27.78
N HIS A 68 5.47 8.87 -27.52
CA HIS A 68 4.33 8.65 -28.39
C HIS A 68 3.29 9.74 -28.13
N ILE A 69 2.85 10.39 -29.19
CA ILE A 69 1.72 11.33 -29.19
C ILE A 69 0.51 10.52 -29.65
N LYS A 70 -0.57 10.56 -28.87
CA LYS A 70 -1.84 9.89 -29.18
C LYS A 70 -2.58 10.69 -30.26
N GLU A 71 -3.62 10.08 -30.83
CA GLU A 71 -4.49 10.71 -31.83
C GLU A 71 -5.11 12.03 -31.31
N ASP A 72 -5.44 12.08 -30.01
CA ASP A 72 -5.96 13.26 -29.31
C ASP A 72 -4.89 14.35 -29.02
N GLY A 73 -3.67 14.21 -29.55
CA GLY A 73 -2.54 15.12 -29.27
C GLY A 73 -1.93 14.99 -27.88
N SER A 74 -2.52 14.19 -26.98
CA SER A 74 -2.00 13.96 -25.63
C SER A 74 -0.80 12.99 -25.61
N THR A 75 0.10 13.16 -24.64
CA THR A 75 1.23 12.24 -24.44
C THR A 75 1.42 11.87 -22.97
N ASN A 76 1.72 10.60 -22.72
CA ASN A 76 2.10 10.10 -21.40
C ASN A 76 3.60 10.29 -21.12
N GLY A 77 4.34 10.98 -22.00
CA GLY A 77 5.80 11.18 -21.89
C GLY A 77 6.62 9.91 -22.11
N LYS A 78 6.01 8.85 -22.66
CA LYS A 78 6.66 7.53 -22.89
C LYS A 78 6.60 7.13 -24.35
N CYS A 79 7.60 6.41 -24.82
CA CYS A 79 7.62 5.85 -26.18
C CYS A 79 6.72 4.59 -26.27
N PRO A 80 6.38 4.11 -27.47
CA PRO A 80 5.50 2.96 -27.66
C PRO A 80 5.94 1.69 -26.90
N PHE A 81 7.25 1.51 -26.74
CA PHE A 81 7.86 0.35 -26.09
C PHE A 81 7.86 0.41 -24.56
N HIS A 82 7.66 1.59 -23.98
CA HIS A 82 7.63 1.79 -22.53
C HIS A 82 6.25 2.29 -22.08
N GLY A 83 5.19 1.80 -22.72
CA GLY A 83 3.80 2.09 -22.34
C GLY A 83 3.22 3.39 -22.91
N GLY A 84 3.86 4.02 -23.89
CA GLY A 84 3.33 5.21 -24.55
C GLY A 84 1.99 4.99 -25.25
N LYS A 85 1.73 3.77 -25.73
CA LYS A 85 0.45 3.33 -26.29
C LYS A 85 -0.60 2.93 -25.25
N SER A 86 -0.24 2.92 -23.96
CA SER A 86 -1.17 2.52 -22.91
C SER A 86 -2.29 3.56 -22.80
N THR A 87 -3.52 3.09 -23.03
CA THR A 87 -4.76 3.85 -22.93
C THR A 87 -5.45 3.66 -21.58
N GLY A 88 -4.83 2.91 -20.65
CA GLY A 88 -5.45 2.52 -19.39
C GLY A 88 -6.55 1.46 -19.58
N GLN A 89 -7.27 1.18 -18.51
CA GLN A 89 -8.44 0.29 -18.57
C GLN A 89 -9.59 1.00 -19.29
N LYS A 90 -10.07 0.42 -20.40
CA LYS A 90 -11.15 0.99 -21.22
C LYS A 90 -12.55 0.59 -20.75
N THR A 91 -12.68 -0.56 -20.10
CA THR A 91 -13.97 -1.10 -19.64
C THR A 91 -14.31 -0.63 -18.24
N GLU A 92 -15.60 -0.54 -17.92
CA GLU A 92 -16.05 -0.21 -16.56
C GLU A 92 -15.64 -1.27 -15.53
N GLU A 93 -15.70 -2.55 -15.89
CA GLU A 93 -15.20 -3.64 -15.05
C GLU A 93 -13.69 -3.54 -14.80
N GLY A 94 -12.91 -3.21 -15.84
CA GLY A 94 -11.47 -3.00 -15.73
C GLY A 94 -11.14 -1.79 -14.86
N ARG A 95 -11.94 -0.72 -14.94
CA ARG A 95 -11.84 0.45 -14.07
C ARG A 95 -12.15 0.10 -12.62
N LYS A 96 -13.24 -0.63 -12.36
CA LYS A 96 -13.60 -1.09 -11.00
C LYS A 96 -12.49 -1.97 -10.41
N LYS A 97 -11.94 -2.91 -11.18
CA LYS A 97 -10.79 -3.74 -10.75
C LYS A 97 -9.53 -2.92 -10.47
N ALA A 98 -9.22 -1.94 -11.31
CA ALA A 98 -8.08 -1.05 -11.10
C ALA A 98 -8.25 -0.15 -9.86
N MET A 99 -9.46 0.36 -9.64
CA MET A 99 -9.80 1.16 -8.45
C MET A 99 -9.79 0.32 -7.18
N ALA A 100 -10.29 -0.91 -7.23
CA ALA A 100 -10.20 -1.87 -6.14
C ALA A 100 -8.74 -2.17 -5.78
N ASN A 101 -7.87 -2.38 -6.78
CA ASN A 101 -6.43 -2.61 -6.56
C ASN A 101 -5.68 -1.36 -6.06
N LEU A 102 -6.21 -0.16 -6.30
CA LEU A 102 -5.66 1.09 -5.74
C LEU A 102 -6.07 1.32 -4.29
N ASN A 103 -7.11 0.64 -3.80
CA ASN A 103 -7.57 0.77 -2.43
C ASN A 103 -6.45 0.26 -1.48
N PRO A 104 -6.05 1.03 -0.45
CA PRO A 104 -5.11 0.56 0.59
C PRO A 104 -5.47 -0.82 1.15
N ARG A 105 -6.77 -1.16 1.15
CA ARG A 105 -7.35 -2.44 1.58
C ARG A 105 -6.95 -3.63 0.70
N ALA A 106 -6.65 -3.42 -0.58
CA ALA A 106 -6.21 -4.49 -1.48
C ALA A 106 -4.82 -5.02 -1.12
N ASN A 107 -3.91 -4.14 -0.67
CA ASN A 107 -2.53 -4.55 -0.33
C ASN A 107 -2.45 -5.46 0.91
N LEU A 108 -3.41 -5.39 1.83
CA LEU A 108 -3.44 -6.26 3.02
C LEU A 108 -3.67 -7.72 2.63
N ILE A 109 -4.60 -7.96 1.71
CA ILE A 109 -5.03 -9.32 1.35
C ILE A 109 -4.09 -9.95 0.29
N HIS A 110 -3.38 -9.16 -0.51
CA HIS A 110 -2.59 -9.68 -1.64
C HIS A 110 -1.14 -10.07 -1.30
N GLY A 111 -0.66 -9.82 -0.08
CA GLY A 111 0.69 -10.20 0.38
C GLY A 111 0.73 -11.14 1.59
N ALA A 112 -0.26 -11.09 2.49
CA ALA A 112 -0.24 -11.85 3.74
C ALA A 112 -0.82 -13.27 3.62
N TYR A 113 -1.75 -13.49 2.68
CA TYR A 113 -2.44 -14.76 2.49
C TYR A 113 -2.15 -15.33 1.10
N SER A 114 -2.12 -16.66 0.97
CA SER A 114 -1.94 -17.32 -0.32
C SER A 114 -3.11 -17.01 -1.25
N LYS A 115 -2.90 -17.12 -2.57
CA LYS A 115 -3.98 -16.92 -3.56
C LYS A 115 -5.11 -17.93 -3.32
N GLU A 116 -4.76 -19.17 -3.02
CA GLU A 116 -5.67 -20.27 -2.69
C GLU A 116 -6.54 -19.96 -1.48
N PHE A 117 -6.04 -19.19 -0.50
CA PHE A 117 -6.83 -18.80 0.67
C PHE A 117 -8.09 -18.02 0.29
N LYS A 118 -8.02 -17.16 -0.73
CA LYS A 118 -9.19 -16.40 -1.19
C LYS A 118 -10.23 -17.30 -1.83
N GLU A 119 -9.80 -18.33 -2.55
CA GLU A 119 -10.68 -19.28 -3.22
C GLU A 119 -11.34 -20.25 -2.24
N MET A 120 -10.73 -20.46 -1.05
CA MET A 120 -11.31 -21.27 0.02
C MET A 120 -12.42 -20.56 0.80
N LEU A 121 -12.58 -19.24 0.69
CA LEU A 121 -13.64 -18.51 1.37
C LEU A 121 -14.93 -18.58 0.55
N SER A 122 -16.03 -18.92 1.21
CA SER A 122 -17.36 -18.80 0.62
C SER A 122 -17.74 -17.32 0.43
N GLN A 123 -18.76 -17.07 -0.39
CA GLN A 123 -19.26 -15.71 -0.60
C GLN A 123 -19.71 -15.06 0.72
N GLY A 124 -20.46 -15.79 1.56
CA GLY A 124 -20.93 -15.28 2.84
C GLY A 124 -19.81 -14.93 3.82
N GLU A 125 -18.73 -15.72 3.85
CA GLU A 125 -17.55 -15.42 4.68
C GLU A 125 -16.78 -14.21 4.17
N THR A 126 -16.73 -14.04 2.84
CA THR A 126 -16.13 -12.87 2.20
C THR A 126 -16.92 -11.61 2.52
N ASP A 127 -18.25 -11.68 2.48
CA ASP A 127 -19.15 -10.56 2.81
C ASP A 127 -19.05 -10.20 4.29
N LEU A 128 -18.97 -11.19 5.18
CA LEU A 128 -18.73 -10.97 6.62
C LEU A 128 -17.39 -10.27 6.86
N TYR A 129 -16.30 -10.77 6.25
CA TYR A 129 -14.98 -10.16 6.37
C TYR A 129 -14.98 -8.70 5.90
N ASN A 130 -15.55 -8.46 4.72
CA ASN A 130 -15.64 -7.11 4.16
C ASN A 130 -16.45 -6.18 5.07
N GLY A 131 -17.62 -6.64 5.55
CA GLY A 131 -18.49 -5.87 6.43
C GLY A 131 -17.84 -5.48 7.76
N LEU A 132 -17.08 -6.39 8.38
CA LEU A 132 -16.34 -6.09 9.62
C LEU A 132 -15.21 -5.06 9.37
N MET A 133 -14.50 -5.20 8.25
CA MET A 133 -13.46 -4.25 7.86
C MET A 133 -14.05 -2.88 7.51
N ASP A 134 -15.18 -2.85 6.78
CA ASP A 134 -15.91 -1.62 6.43
C ASP A 134 -16.36 -0.89 7.68
N TYR A 135 -17.05 -1.60 8.59
CA TYR A 135 -17.51 -1.03 9.84
C TYR A 135 -16.37 -0.41 10.65
N TYR A 136 -15.21 -1.07 10.74
CA TYR A 136 -14.08 -0.51 11.48
C TYR A 136 -13.50 0.75 10.82
N ILE A 137 -13.30 0.71 9.50
CA ILE A 137 -12.71 1.82 8.74
C ILE A 137 -13.61 3.05 8.75
N GLU A 138 -14.93 2.87 8.74
CA GLU A 138 -15.90 3.98 8.74
C GLU A 138 -16.06 4.62 10.12
N ASN A 139 -15.93 3.84 11.19
CA ASN A 139 -16.24 4.30 12.56
C ASN A 139 -15.01 4.69 13.39
N TYR A 140 -13.79 4.34 12.98
CA TYR A 140 -12.57 4.57 13.77
C TYR A 140 -11.43 5.13 12.93
N GLU A 141 -10.48 5.79 13.61
CA GLU A 141 -9.24 6.22 12.99
C GLU A 141 -8.40 5.01 12.54
N VAL A 142 -7.98 5.06 11.29
CA VAL A 142 -7.33 3.94 10.61
C VAL A 142 -5.82 4.01 10.84
N ASP A 143 -5.36 3.32 11.88
CA ASP A 143 -3.94 3.05 12.12
C ASP A 143 -3.53 1.68 11.53
N PRO A 144 -2.33 1.55 10.91
CA PRO A 144 -1.84 0.28 10.40
C PRO A 144 -1.84 -0.89 11.40
N PHE A 145 -1.58 -0.67 12.70
CA PHE A 145 -1.61 -1.75 13.68
C PHE A 145 -3.04 -2.21 13.97
N ASN A 146 -3.97 -1.26 14.10
CA ASN A 146 -5.38 -1.55 14.27
C ASN A 146 -5.97 -2.28 13.06
N LEU A 147 -5.60 -1.90 11.83
CA LEU A 147 -6.03 -2.62 10.63
C LEU A 147 -5.62 -4.10 10.64
N VAL A 148 -4.41 -4.40 11.11
CA VAL A 148 -3.94 -5.79 11.24
C VAL A 148 -4.73 -6.52 12.32
N LEU A 149 -5.02 -5.88 13.44
CA LEU A 149 -5.83 -6.47 14.51
C LEU A 149 -7.25 -6.77 14.04
N VAL A 150 -7.87 -5.90 13.23
CA VAL A 150 -9.21 -6.13 12.66
C VAL A 150 -9.19 -7.26 11.64
N ASP A 151 -8.15 -7.35 10.79
CA ASP A 151 -7.95 -8.50 9.89
C ASP A 151 -7.87 -9.80 10.70
N ARG A 152 -7.04 -9.82 11.76
CA ARG A 152 -6.91 -10.99 12.63
C ARG A 152 -8.21 -11.33 13.35
N PHE A 153 -8.97 -10.34 13.80
CA PHE A 153 -10.28 -10.54 14.39
C PHE A 153 -11.22 -11.21 13.38
N ALA A 154 -11.44 -10.59 12.21
CA ALA A 154 -12.36 -11.09 11.19
C ALA A 154 -12.02 -12.53 10.73
N ILE A 155 -10.74 -12.82 10.53
CA ILE A 155 -10.29 -14.16 10.11
C ILE A 155 -10.48 -15.19 11.23
N ASN A 156 -10.25 -14.85 12.49
CA ASN A 156 -10.54 -15.78 13.59
C ASN A 156 -12.05 -15.98 13.78
N THR A 157 -12.88 -14.99 13.46
CA THR A 157 -14.35 -15.15 13.51
C THR A 157 -14.79 -16.19 12.48
N VAL A 158 -14.31 -16.08 11.24
CA VAL A 158 -14.57 -17.08 10.20
C VAL A 158 -14.08 -18.46 10.61
N LYS A 159 -12.90 -18.57 11.25
CA LYS A 159 -12.38 -19.84 11.76
C LYS A 159 -13.27 -20.44 12.85
N SER A 160 -13.74 -19.64 13.80
CA SER A 160 -14.66 -20.07 14.86
C SER A 160 -15.96 -20.59 14.25
N MET A 161 -16.59 -19.82 13.37
CA MET A 161 -17.83 -20.22 12.70
C MET A 161 -17.69 -21.51 11.90
N ARG A 162 -16.56 -21.71 11.20
CA ARG A 162 -16.27 -22.98 10.51
C ARG A 162 -16.13 -24.15 11.48
N MET A 163 -15.52 -23.91 12.62
CA MET A 163 -15.36 -24.90 13.68
C MET A 163 -16.70 -25.28 14.29
N ASP A 164 -17.53 -24.29 14.64
CA ASP A 164 -18.89 -24.47 15.16
C ASP A 164 -19.79 -25.20 14.16
N SER A 165 -19.62 -24.93 12.86
CA SER A 165 -20.38 -25.59 11.80
C SER A 165 -20.08 -27.08 11.66
N LYS A 166 -18.88 -27.52 12.09
CA LYS A 166 -18.44 -28.92 11.98
C LYS A 166 -18.76 -29.71 13.24
N ASP A 167 -18.45 -29.18 14.41
CA ASP A 167 -18.61 -29.85 15.70
C ASP A 167 -19.08 -28.87 16.79
N PHE A 168 -20.35 -28.45 16.72
CA PHE A 168 -20.94 -27.44 17.62
C PHE A 168 -20.82 -27.75 19.14
N LEU A 169 -20.83 -29.02 19.53
CA LEU A 169 -20.86 -29.42 20.95
C LEU A 169 -19.49 -29.82 21.51
N ARG A 170 -18.42 -29.75 20.70
CA ARG A 170 -17.11 -30.29 21.07
C ARG A 170 -16.14 -29.19 21.46
N ASP A 171 -16.04 -28.93 22.76
CA ASP A 171 -14.98 -28.09 23.30
C ASP A 171 -13.67 -28.88 23.39
N SER A 172 -12.71 -28.52 22.55
CA SER A 172 -11.31 -28.93 22.70
C SER A 172 -10.43 -27.72 22.95
N LYS A 173 -9.28 -27.94 23.61
CA LYS A 173 -8.32 -26.86 23.91
C LYS A 173 -7.92 -26.02 22.68
N ALA A 174 -7.99 -26.61 21.48
CA ALA A 174 -7.73 -25.91 20.22
C ALA A 174 -8.89 -24.99 19.77
N TYR A 175 -10.16 -25.33 20.08
CA TYR A 175 -11.31 -24.46 19.84
C TYR A 175 -11.19 -23.20 20.70
N ASN A 176 -10.92 -23.38 22.00
CA ASN A 176 -10.80 -22.30 22.98
C ASN A 176 -9.69 -21.29 22.63
N ASP A 177 -8.59 -21.71 22.00
CA ASP A 177 -7.50 -20.80 21.63
C ASP A 177 -7.93 -19.75 20.59
N THR A 178 -8.84 -20.11 19.67
CA THR A 178 -9.35 -19.15 18.68
C THR A 178 -10.31 -18.13 19.28
N GLU A 179 -11.18 -18.56 20.19
CA GLU A 179 -12.09 -17.68 20.92
C GLU A 179 -11.35 -16.75 21.88
N VAL A 180 -10.35 -17.26 22.60
CA VAL A 180 -9.49 -16.44 23.46
C VAL A 180 -8.76 -15.37 22.65
N LYS A 181 -8.28 -15.71 21.45
CA LYS A 181 -7.68 -14.72 20.53
C LYS A 181 -8.70 -13.70 20.06
N LEU A 182 -9.93 -14.10 19.74
CA LEU A 182 -11.02 -13.19 19.39
C LEU A 182 -11.30 -12.18 20.49
N ILE A 183 -11.44 -12.64 21.73
CA ILE A 183 -11.67 -11.78 22.88
C ILE A 183 -10.53 -10.77 23.04
N ARG A 184 -9.28 -11.22 22.97
CA ARG A 184 -8.10 -10.34 23.08
C ARG A 184 -8.03 -9.30 21.96
N PHE A 185 -8.37 -9.67 20.73
CA PHE A 185 -8.40 -8.72 19.62
C PHE A 185 -9.54 -7.71 19.77
N ALA A 186 -10.73 -8.14 20.22
CA ALA A 186 -11.84 -7.25 20.51
C ALA A 186 -11.54 -6.26 21.64
N GLU A 187 -10.84 -6.71 22.68
CA GLU A 187 -10.35 -5.86 23.77
C GLU A 187 -9.31 -4.86 23.29
N SER A 188 -8.31 -5.33 22.52
CA SER A 188 -7.24 -4.47 22.00
C SER A 188 -7.75 -3.39 21.05
N LEU A 189 -8.78 -3.71 20.26
CA LEU A 189 -9.45 -2.77 19.36
C LEU A 189 -10.45 -1.85 20.07
N GLY A 190 -10.71 -2.06 21.36
CA GLY A 190 -11.72 -1.31 22.11
C GLY A 190 -13.15 -1.50 21.59
N LEU A 191 -13.40 -2.61 20.88
CA LEU A 191 -14.71 -2.93 20.30
C LEU A 191 -15.74 -3.33 21.36
N ASN A 192 -15.27 -3.69 22.56
CA ASN A 192 -16.14 -3.97 23.69
C ASN A 192 -16.84 -2.70 24.17
N GLN A 193 -18.17 -2.79 24.31
CA GLN A 193 -19.02 -1.69 24.78
C GLN A 193 -18.58 -1.15 26.16
N LYS A 194 -17.96 -1.99 27.00
CA LYS A 194 -17.35 -1.58 28.28
C LYS A 194 -16.19 -0.60 28.13
N PHE A 195 -15.37 -0.71 27.08
CA PHE A 195 -14.27 0.23 26.82
C PHE A 195 -14.80 1.59 26.34
N LYS A 196 -15.83 1.59 25.48
CA LYS A 196 -16.52 2.82 25.05
C LYS A 196 -17.19 3.52 26.24
N GLN A 197 -17.92 2.76 27.06
CA GLN A 197 -18.55 3.26 28.27
C GLN A 197 -17.52 3.77 29.30
N SER A 198 -16.32 3.17 29.39
CA SER A 198 -15.27 3.65 30.31
C SER A 198 -14.67 5.00 29.92
N LYS A 199 -14.58 5.34 28.63
CA LYS A 199 -14.08 6.66 28.18
C LYS A 199 -15.16 7.75 28.23
N GLU A 200 -16.41 7.38 28.00
CA GLU A 200 -17.53 8.31 27.88
C GLU A 200 -18.43 8.37 29.14
N HIS A 201 -18.17 7.57 30.18
CA HIS A 201 -18.94 7.64 31.42
C HIS A 201 -18.72 8.99 32.09
N LYS A 202 -19.83 9.68 32.38
CA LYS A 202 -19.84 10.93 33.15
C LYS A 202 -19.17 10.82 34.52
N ASP A 203 -19.07 9.60 35.05
CA ASP A 203 -18.48 9.30 36.37
C ASP A 203 -16.99 8.96 36.33
N ASN A 204 -16.39 8.81 35.13
CA ASN A 204 -14.96 8.52 35.02
C ASN A 204 -14.19 9.83 34.90
N ALA A 205 -14.13 10.56 36.03
CA ALA A 205 -13.35 11.78 36.17
C ALA A 205 -11.86 11.46 36.03
N SER A 206 -11.34 11.48 34.80
CA SER A 206 -9.91 11.55 34.50
C SER A 206 -9.34 12.94 34.79
N LYS A 207 -9.83 13.58 35.86
CA LYS A 207 -9.15 14.68 36.56
C LYS A 207 -8.39 14.05 37.71
N VAL A 208 -7.24 13.46 37.39
CA VAL A 208 -6.22 13.24 38.43
C VAL A 208 -5.65 14.61 38.72
N ASP A 209 -6.10 15.22 39.82
CA ASP A 209 -5.53 16.49 40.30
C ASP A 209 -4.16 16.21 40.91
N LEU A 210 -3.12 16.34 40.09
CA LEU A 210 -1.74 16.13 40.49
C LEU A 210 -1.29 17.07 41.62
N ASN A 211 -2.00 18.19 41.84
CA ASN A 211 -1.71 19.10 42.95
C ASN A 211 -1.95 18.45 44.32
N ALA A 212 -2.92 17.52 44.43
CA ALA A 212 -3.20 16.81 45.67
C ALA A 212 -2.09 15.81 46.07
N LEU A 213 -1.24 15.41 45.12
CA LEU A 213 -0.09 14.51 45.35
C LEU A 213 1.13 15.25 45.90
N PHE A 214 1.24 16.57 45.67
CA PHE A 214 2.35 17.39 46.18
C PHE A 214 2.03 18.09 47.51
N ASP A 215 0.76 18.13 47.92
CA ASP A 215 0.33 18.75 49.18
C ASP A 215 0.50 17.83 50.41
N MET A 216 0.78 16.54 50.20
CA MET A 216 1.10 15.58 51.28
C MET A 216 2.57 15.62 51.76
N GLY A 217 3.40 16.49 51.16
CA GLY A 217 4.84 16.58 51.46
C GLY A 217 5.24 17.73 52.39
N ASN A 218 4.28 18.53 52.89
CA ASN A 218 4.56 19.76 53.63
C ASN A 218 4.00 19.75 55.08
N GLU A 219 4.03 18.60 55.74
CA GLU A 219 3.93 18.52 57.19
C GLU A 219 5.11 17.72 57.76
N GLN A 220 6.28 18.37 57.84
CA GLN A 220 7.25 18.29 58.95
C GLN A 220 8.42 19.27 58.77
#